data_AF-A0A0G0HVG2-F1
#
_entry.id   AF-A0A0G0HVG2-F1
#
_cell.length_a   1.000
_cell.length_b   1.000
_cell.length_c   1.000
_cell.angle_alpha   90.00
_cell.angle_beta   90.00
_cell.angle_gamma   90.00
#
_symmetry.space_group_name_H-M   'P 1'
#
loop_
_entity.id
_entity.type
_entity.pdbx_description
1 polymer ?
#
loop_
_entity_poly.entity_id
_entity_poly.type
_entity_poly.pdbx_seq_one_letter_code
_entity_poly.pdbx_strand_id
1 'polypeptide(L)'
;EKIDKRLIAKGVFENDENIVNLIAAGNESGEAEQVADEIAKLTGSGEYAKPVEGSEVFDEKGQSSFVKGDGGKQPLRFSDIAILIRANSHAEPFVQALRGMGIPYKLGGSRGLYSRPEIQNLIAFLRVLVDYSDEIAMYKLLAMSVWKLTPREYMDINRLAREERLTLFEELEKLWNIKLGQEEKIPLDEIEDIENPIIEKIFNADSIAGVTNLLTILQSSILKVKDNRPMTEILYEFVKSSGYLDSFVSEESADGLFAVSNIQKFFESIKKYEKDNPDSNIYEYVDFIEYCIEVGESPVVDLNTVSK
;
A
#
# COMPACT_ATOMS: atom_id res chain seq x y z
N GLU A 1 16.52 -2.57 -28.23
CA GLU A 1 16.78 -1.15 -28.57
C GLU A 1 18.19 -0.76 -28.13
N LYS A 2 18.92 0.04 -28.92
CA LYS A 2 20.24 0.56 -28.52
C LYS A 2 20.03 1.66 -27.47
N ILE A 3 20.21 1.34 -26.20
CA ILE A 3 20.24 2.33 -25.13
C ILE A 3 21.48 3.22 -25.35
N ASP A 4 21.26 4.42 -25.84
CA ASP A 4 22.28 5.44 -25.98
C ASP A 4 22.63 5.96 -24.58
N LYS A 5 23.63 5.34 -23.94
CA LYS A 5 24.14 5.75 -22.63
C LYS A 5 24.94 7.04 -22.78
N ARG A 6 24.26 8.16 -22.98
CA ARG A 6 24.88 9.48 -22.86
C ARG A 6 25.13 9.77 -21.38
N LEU A 7 26.41 9.89 -21.02
CA LEU A 7 26.85 10.36 -19.71
C LEU A 7 26.36 11.82 -19.55
N ILE A 8 25.35 12.04 -18.70
CA ILE A 8 24.69 13.36 -18.54
C ILE A 8 25.53 14.30 -17.66
N ALA A 9 26.31 13.75 -16.73
CA ALA A 9 27.26 14.48 -15.92
C ALA A 9 28.36 13.55 -15.40
N LYS A 10 29.61 14.03 -15.35
CA LYS A 10 30.74 13.39 -14.67
C LYS A 10 31.24 14.35 -13.61
N GLY A 11 30.87 14.13 -12.36
CA GLY A 11 31.52 14.77 -11.23
C GLY A 11 32.80 14.02 -10.89
N VAL A 12 33.93 14.73 -10.81
CA VAL A 12 35.11 14.23 -10.10
C VAL A 12 34.91 14.66 -8.66
N PHE A 13 34.52 13.72 -7.80
CA PHE A 13 34.52 13.96 -6.37
C PHE A 13 35.98 13.95 -5.93
N GLU A 14 36.44 15.03 -5.29
CA GLU A 14 37.73 14.99 -4.61
C GLU A 14 37.66 13.90 -3.53
N ASN A 15 38.73 13.12 -3.37
CA ASN A 15 38.82 12.16 -2.27
C ASN A 15 38.83 12.96 -0.96
N ASP A 16 37.67 13.09 -0.30
CA ASP A 16 37.61 13.58 1.07
C ASP A 16 38.30 12.52 1.95
N GLU A 17 39.35 12.93 2.67
CA GLU A 17 40.21 12.02 3.47
C GLU A 17 39.45 11.35 4.64
N ASN A 18 38.24 11.80 4.96
CA ASN A 18 37.37 11.24 6.00
C ASN A 18 36.02 10.78 5.41
N ILE A 19 36.02 9.63 4.73
CA ILE A 19 34.81 9.06 4.11
C ILE A 19 33.85 8.46 5.17
N VAL A 20 34.37 8.09 6.35
CA VAL A 20 33.59 7.41 7.39
C VAL A 20 33.87 8.03 8.75
N ASN A 21 32.87 8.73 9.30
CA ASN A 21 32.87 9.19 10.68
C ASN A 21 32.13 8.18 11.54
N LEU A 22 32.80 7.61 12.55
CA LEU A 22 32.14 6.75 13.53
C LEU A 22 31.45 7.62 14.58
N ILE A 23 30.13 7.53 14.63
CA ILE A 23 29.30 8.13 15.66
C ILE A 23 28.87 6.99 16.59
N ALA A 24 29.09 7.15 17.90
CA ALA A 24 28.73 6.14 18.89
C ALA A 24 28.11 6.84 20.11
N ALA A 25 26.92 6.40 20.50
CA ALA A 25 26.25 6.86 21.72
C ALA A 25 25.91 5.68 22.64
N GLY A 26 25.47 5.99 23.86
CA GLY A 26 25.14 4.95 24.85
C GLY A 26 23.84 4.19 24.59
N ASN A 27 23.02 4.64 23.63
CA ASN A 27 21.74 4.02 23.24
C ASN A 27 21.33 4.46 21.82
N GLU A 28 20.36 3.76 21.21
CA GLU A 28 19.88 4.02 19.84
C GLU A 28 19.28 5.43 19.68
N SER A 29 18.64 5.97 20.71
CA SER A 29 18.08 7.34 20.70
C SER A 29 19.17 8.41 20.63
N GLY A 30 20.26 8.23 21.37
CA GLY A 30 21.40 9.15 21.36
C GLY A 30 22.18 9.09 20.04
N GLU A 31 22.26 7.92 19.41
CA GLU A 31 22.84 7.81 18.06
C GLU A 31 21.95 8.55 17.04
N ALA A 32 20.63 8.40 17.15
CA ALA A 32 19.68 9.09 16.30
C ALA A 32 19.73 10.61 16.45
N GLU A 33 19.82 11.13 17.69
CA GLU A 33 19.99 12.57 17.94
C GLU A 33 21.29 13.10 17.34
N GLN A 34 22.41 12.39 17.51
CA GLN A 34 23.70 12.80 16.94
C GLN A 34 23.69 12.78 15.40
N VAL A 35 23.02 11.81 14.79
CA VAL A 35 22.83 11.76 13.33
C VAL A 35 21.97 12.93 12.86
N ALA A 36 20.89 13.27 13.57
CA ALA A 36 20.04 14.41 13.24
C ALA A 36 20.79 15.75 13.38
N ASP A 37 21.59 15.91 14.44
CA ASP A 37 22.50 17.06 14.63
C ASP A 37 23.49 17.21 13.47
N GLU A 38 24.08 16.10 13.03
CA GLU A 38 25.05 16.10 11.94
C GLU A 38 24.38 16.46 10.60
N ILE A 39 23.18 15.96 10.34
CA ILE A 39 22.38 16.36 9.18
C ILE A 39 22.09 17.86 9.23
N ALA A 40 21.66 18.39 10.37
CA ALA A 40 21.39 19.82 10.53
C ALA A 40 22.64 20.68 10.28
N LYS A 41 23.84 20.22 10.65
CA LYS A 41 25.11 20.92 10.32
C LYS A 41 25.42 20.87 8.82
N LEU A 42 25.25 19.71 8.19
CA LEU A 42 25.53 19.51 6.76
C LEU A 42 24.57 20.29 5.85
N THR A 43 23.33 20.52 6.30
CA THR A 43 22.33 21.30 5.58
C THR A 43 22.26 22.77 6.00
N GLY A 44 22.96 23.16 7.07
CA GLY A 44 22.97 24.53 7.59
C GLY A 44 21.72 24.93 8.38
N SER A 45 20.97 23.97 8.92
CA SER A 45 19.67 24.16 9.59
C SER A 45 19.71 24.11 11.13
N GLY A 46 20.89 24.10 11.76
CA GLY A 46 21.02 23.99 13.23
C GLY A 46 20.95 25.33 13.98
N GLU A 47 20.33 25.34 15.17
CA GLU A 47 20.24 26.51 16.08
C GLU A 47 21.61 27.09 16.51
N TYR A 48 22.69 26.34 16.31
CA TYR A 48 24.08 26.76 16.62
C TYR A 48 24.99 26.78 15.38
N ALA A 49 24.44 26.58 14.19
CA ALA A 49 25.21 26.67 12.97
C ALA A 49 25.52 28.15 12.70
N LYS A 50 26.81 28.53 12.78
CA LYS A 50 27.23 29.80 12.17
C LYS A 50 26.80 29.75 10.71
N PRO A 51 26.06 30.75 10.20
CA PRO A 51 25.56 30.72 8.83
C PRO A 51 26.76 30.50 7.90
N VAL A 52 26.76 29.34 7.25
CA VAL A 52 27.73 29.01 6.23
C VAL A 52 27.14 29.47 4.91
N GLU A 53 28.00 29.99 4.06
CA GLU A 53 27.69 30.41 2.70
C GLU A 53 26.75 29.43 1.97
N GLY A 54 25.65 29.92 1.41
CA GLY A 54 24.64 29.10 0.72
C GLY A 54 23.54 28.50 1.59
N SER A 55 23.55 28.71 2.91
CA SER A 55 22.48 28.23 3.81
C SER A 55 21.12 28.84 3.46
N GLU A 56 20.07 28.02 3.41
CA GLU A 56 18.68 28.49 3.36
C GLU A 56 18.28 28.99 4.75
N VAL A 57 17.97 30.27 4.84
CA VAL A 57 17.43 30.88 6.06
C VAL A 57 15.95 31.15 5.85
N PHE A 58 15.14 30.74 6.82
CA PHE A 58 13.70 30.96 6.82
C PHE A 58 13.36 32.16 7.72
N ASP A 59 12.58 33.11 7.19
CA ASP A 59 11.97 34.19 7.98
C ASP A 59 10.87 33.62 8.91
N GLU A 60 10.42 34.39 9.91
CA GLU A 60 9.28 34.10 10.81
C GLU A 60 7.97 33.76 10.06
N LYS A 61 7.92 34.05 8.75
CA LYS A 61 6.82 33.73 7.83
C LYS A 61 7.07 32.50 6.94
N GLY A 62 8.15 31.76 7.16
CA GLY A 62 8.47 30.52 6.43
C GLY A 62 9.00 30.71 5.00
N GLN A 63 9.45 31.92 4.63
CA GLN A 63 10.02 32.19 3.31
C GLN A 63 11.53 31.94 3.30
N SER A 64 12.01 31.11 2.37
CA SER A 64 13.43 30.76 2.22
C SER A 64 14.21 31.83 1.45
N SER A 65 15.38 32.21 1.96
CA SER A 65 16.36 33.04 1.25
C SER A 65 17.77 32.45 1.36
N PHE A 66 18.57 32.59 0.30
CA PHE A 66 19.95 32.07 0.25
C PHE A 66 20.95 33.16 0.65
N VAL A 67 21.85 32.84 1.58
CA VAL A 67 22.98 33.71 1.93
C VAL A 67 24.05 33.63 0.83
N LYS A 68 24.29 34.73 0.11
CA LYS A 68 25.39 34.85 -0.86
C LYS A 68 26.68 35.27 -0.16
N GLY A 69 27.70 34.43 -0.21
CA GLY A 69 29.12 34.74 0.06
C GLY A 69 30.01 34.16 -1.04
N ASP A 70 31.33 34.35 -0.92
CA ASP A 70 32.37 34.00 -1.90
C ASP A 70 33.15 32.72 -1.50
N GLY A 71 32.91 31.60 -2.19
CA GLY A 71 33.87 30.52 -2.44
C GLY A 71 33.82 29.23 -1.58
N GLY A 72 32.78 28.95 -0.79
CA GLY A 72 32.65 27.73 0.03
C GLY A 72 31.88 26.55 -0.62
N LYS A 73 32.15 25.29 -0.21
CA LYS A 73 31.36 24.08 -0.60
C LYS A 73 29.88 24.35 -0.26
N GLN A 74 28.98 24.22 -1.26
CA GLN A 74 27.54 24.43 -1.07
C GLN A 74 26.96 23.47 -0.01
N PRO A 75 26.00 23.91 0.83
CA PRO A 75 25.33 23.03 1.77
C PRO A 75 24.57 21.92 1.04
N LEU A 76 24.57 20.72 1.62
CA LEU A 76 23.87 19.57 1.06
C LEU A 76 22.35 19.77 1.19
N ARG A 77 21.59 19.25 0.23
CA ARG A 77 20.12 19.19 0.36
C ARG A 77 19.75 17.95 1.18
N PHE A 78 18.61 18.00 1.88
CA PHE A 78 18.09 16.81 2.59
C PHE A 78 17.91 15.60 1.67
N SER A 79 17.61 15.82 0.38
CA SER A 79 17.50 14.76 -0.64
C SER A 79 18.82 14.09 -1.02
N ASP A 80 19.95 14.68 -0.66
CA ASP A 80 21.29 14.15 -0.96
C ASP A 80 21.81 13.24 0.19
N ILE A 81 21.01 13.07 1.26
CA ILE A 81 21.37 12.31 2.47
C ILE A 81 20.49 11.07 2.59
N ALA A 82 21.10 9.91 2.87
CA ALA A 82 20.40 8.66 3.14
C ALA A 82 20.87 8.05 4.47
N ILE A 83 19.92 7.65 5.32
CA ILE A 83 20.19 6.89 6.56
C ILE A 83 19.93 5.42 6.27
N LEU A 84 20.97 4.60 6.31
CA LEU A 84 20.87 3.15 6.13
C LEU A 84 20.86 2.46 7.48
N ILE A 85 19.71 1.89 7.83
CA ILE A 85 19.52 1.12 9.06
C ILE A 85 19.51 -0.38 8.76
N ARG A 86 19.91 -1.18 9.75
CA ARG A 86 20.00 -2.65 9.60
C ARG A 86 18.63 -3.32 9.47
N ALA A 87 17.62 -2.80 10.16
CA ALA A 87 16.25 -3.29 10.09
C ALA A 87 15.26 -2.16 10.37
N ASN A 88 14.05 -2.24 9.77
CA ASN A 88 13.04 -1.18 9.87
C ASN A 88 12.60 -0.87 11.31
N SER A 89 12.71 -1.84 12.23
CA SER A 89 12.43 -1.63 13.66
C SER A 89 13.36 -0.62 14.32
N HIS A 90 14.55 -0.39 13.77
CA HIS A 90 15.52 0.59 14.28
C HIS A 90 15.29 1.99 13.68
N ALA A 91 14.25 2.19 12.85
CA ALA A 91 13.96 3.49 12.24
C ALA A 91 13.35 4.49 13.23
N GLU A 92 12.59 4.00 14.21
CA GLU A 92 11.75 4.83 15.09
C GLU A 92 12.55 5.91 15.85
N PRO A 93 13.73 5.61 16.45
CA PRO A 93 14.54 6.64 17.12
C PRO A 93 15.00 7.75 16.17
N PHE A 94 15.40 7.42 14.94
CA PHE A 94 15.83 8.39 13.93
C PHE A 94 14.66 9.26 13.47
N VAL A 95 13.48 8.68 13.26
CA VAL A 95 12.26 9.42 12.91
C VAL A 95 11.91 10.44 13.99
N GLN A 96 11.99 10.05 15.27
CA GLN A 96 11.70 10.94 16.39
C GLN A 96 12.72 12.08 16.50
N ALA A 97 14.01 11.79 16.34
CA ALA A 97 15.07 12.80 16.36
C ALA A 97 14.94 13.81 15.20
N LEU A 98 14.77 13.33 13.96
CA LEU A 98 14.58 14.19 12.79
C LEU A 98 13.33 15.07 12.93
N ARG A 99 12.23 14.50 13.44
CA ARG A 99 11.00 15.26 13.72
C ARG A 99 11.21 16.32 14.79
N GLY A 100 11.90 15.97 15.88
CA GLY A 100 12.19 16.90 16.98
C GLY A 100 12.99 18.12 16.52
N MET A 101 13.86 17.94 15.51
CA MET A 101 14.68 19.00 14.92
C MET A 101 14.06 19.66 13.68
N GLY A 102 12.84 19.29 13.30
CA GLY A 102 12.17 19.85 12.11
C GLY A 102 12.81 19.47 10.76
N ILE A 103 13.63 18.42 10.74
CA ILE A 103 14.32 17.96 9.53
C ILE A 103 13.34 17.16 8.66
N PRO A 104 13.11 17.53 7.39
CA PRO A 104 12.24 16.77 6.50
C PRO A 104 12.88 15.42 6.15
N TYR A 105 12.14 14.34 6.34
CA TYR A 105 12.61 12.98 6.07
C TYR A 105 11.60 12.19 5.24
N LYS A 106 12.10 11.21 4.49
CA LYS A 106 11.30 10.20 3.81
C LYS A 106 11.73 8.84 4.33
N LEU A 107 10.83 8.16 5.04
CA LEU A 107 11.11 6.81 5.50
C LEU A 107 10.74 5.80 4.40
N GLY A 108 11.75 5.10 3.87
CA GLY A 108 11.51 3.84 3.17
C GLY A 108 11.29 2.76 4.21
N GLY A 109 10.07 2.24 4.35
CA GLY A 109 9.84 1.02 5.15
C GLY A 109 9.03 1.14 6.44
N SER A 110 8.40 2.27 6.78
CA SER A 110 7.20 2.19 7.64
C SER A 110 6.10 1.53 6.82
N ARG A 111 5.98 0.19 6.91
CA ARG A 111 4.90 -0.63 6.34
C ARG A 111 4.17 0.10 5.21
N GLY A 112 4.74 0.06 4.00
CA GLY A 112 4.26 0.84 2.87
C GLY A 112 2.80 0.52 2.51
N LEU A 113 2.25 1.27 1.55
CA LEU A 113 0.85 1.15 1.10
C LEU A 113 0.35 -0.30 1.00
N TYR A 114 1.11 -1.23 0.41
CA TYR A 114 0.69 -2.62 0.22
C TYR A 114 0.56 -3.44 1.51
N SER A 115 1.13 -2.98 2.62
CA SER A 115 0.99 -3.64 3.92
C SER A 115 -0.21 -3.14 4.72
N ARG A 116 -0.90 -2.09 4.25
CA ARG A 116 -2.07 -1.54 4.93
C ARG A 116 -3.24 -2.52 4.82
N PRO A 117 -4.00 -2.78 5.90
CA PRO A 117 -5.07 -3.77 5.89
C PRO A 117 -6.07 -3.56 4.76
N GLU A 118 -6.43 -2.31 4.50
CA GLU A 118 -7.38 -1.92 3.47
C GLU A 118 -6.87 -2.20 2.06
N ILE A 119 -5.58 -2.00 1.83
CA ILE A 119 -4.94 -2.25 0.54
C ILE A 119 -4.70 -3.73 0.34
N GLN A 120 -4.33 -4.46 1.39
CA GLN A 120 -4.21 -5.92 1.32
C GLN A 120 -5.54 -6.59 0.94
N ASN A 121 -6.68 -6.03 1.34
CA ASN A 121 -7.99 -6.57 0.93
C ASN A 121 -8.24 -6.34 -0.56
N LEU A 122 -7.87 -5.18 -1.10
CA LEU A 122 -7.92 -4.90 -2.54
C LEU A 122 -6.98 -5.81 -3.34
N ILE A 123 -5.76 -6.02 -2.84
CA ILE A 123 -4.79 -6.95 -3.44
C ILE A 123 -5.33 -8.38 -3.40
N ALA A 124 -5.94 -8.81 -2.28
CA ALA A 124 -6.55 -10.13 -2.17
C ALA A 124 -7.67 -10.33 -3.21
N PHE A 125 -8.50 -9.31 -3.43
CA PHE A 125 -9.50 -9.35 -4.50
C PHE A 125 -8.87 -9.56 -5.88
N LEU A 126 -7.82 -8.80 -6.23
CA LEU A 126 -7.12 -8.95 -7.51
C LEU A 126 -6.49 -10.34 -7.66
N ARG A 127 -5.90 -10.88 -6.59
CA ARG A 127 -5.29 -12.21 -6.56
C ARG A 127 -6.33 -13.31 -6.78
N VAL A 128 -7.50 -13.22 -6.15
CA VAL A 128 -8.61 -14.16 -6.37
C VAL A 128 -9.08 -14.15 -7.83
N LEU A 129 -9.06 -12.99 -8.53
CA LEU A 129 -9.45 -12.95 -9.94
C LEU A 129 -8.46 -13.67 -10.88
N VAL A 130 -7.21 -13.80 -10.46
CA VAL A 130 -6.11 -14.42 -11.22
C VAL A 130 -5.93 -15.90 -10.85
N ASP A 131 -6.05 -16.24 -9.56
CA ASP A 131 -5.90 -17.58 -9.04
C ASP A 131 -7.05 -17.94 -8.07
N TYR A 132 -8.01 -18.74 -8.57
CA TYR A 132 -9.14 -19.25 -7.77
C TYR A 132 -8.73 -20.27 -6.70
N SER A 133 -7.48 -20.73 -6.72
CA SER A 133 -6.92 -21.65 -5.73
C SER A 133 -6.21 -20.96 -4.57
N ASP A 134 -6.04 -19.63 -4.62
CA ASP A 134 -5.42 -18.86 -3.53
C ASP A 134 -6.35 -18.76 -2.32
N GLU A 135 -6.26 -19.75 -1.42
CA GLU A 135 -7.04 -19.81 -0.19
C GLU A 135 -6.75 -18.64 0.76
N ILE A 136 -5.54 -18.09 0.75
CA ILE A 136 -5.16 -16.99 1.65
C ILE A 136 -5.82 -15.69 1.19
N ALA A 137 -5.77 -15.42 -0.12
CA ALA A 137 -6.45 -14.28 -0.71
C ALA A 137 -7.97 -14.42 -0.56
N MET A 138 -8.51 -15.62 -0.81
CA MET A 138 -9.95 -15.88 -0.67
C MET A 138 -10.42 -15.70 0.77
N TYR A 139 -9.68 -16.21 1.76
CA TYR A 139 -9.98 -15.98 3.17
C TYR A 139 -10.02 -14.49 3.50
N LYS A 140 -9.00 -13.74 3.06
CA LYS A 140 -8.89 -12.31 3.32
C LYS A 140 -10.04 -11.52 2.69
N LEU A 141 -10.45 -11.91 1.49
CA LEU A 141 -11.61 -11.35 0.80
C LEU A 141 -12.91 -11.63 1.57
N LEU A 142 -13.16 -12.88 1.98
CA LEU A 142 -14.36 -13.26 2.74
C LEU A 142 -14.43 -12.64 4.15
N ALA A 143 -13.28 -12.38 4.76
CA ALA A 143 -13.19 -11.79 6.10
C ALA A 143 -13.50 -10.28 6.13
N MET A 144 -13.73 -9.63 4.98
CA MET A 144 -14.09 -8.22 4.96
C MET A 144 -15.46 -7.99 5.62
N SER A 145 -15.55 -6.94 6.44
CA SER A 145 -16.77 -6.60 7.20
C SER A 145 -17.98 -6.31 6.31
N VAL A 146 -17.76 -5.88 5.07
CA VAL A 146 -18.83 -5.59 4.09
C VAL A 146 -19.71 -6.79 3.76
N TRP A 147 -19.19 -8.01 3.92
CA TRP A 147 -19.96 -9.24 3.67
C TRP A 147 -20.74 -9.71 4.90
N LYS A 148 -20.55 -9.07 6.06
CA LYS A 148 -21.19 -9.42 7.33
C LYS A 148 -21.05 -10.91 7.70
N LEU A 149 -19.99 -11.56 7.25
CA LEU A 149 -19.73 -12.97 7.54
C LEU A 149 -19.14 -13.10 8.94
N THR A 150 -19.72 -13.96 9.76
CA THR A 150 -19.20 -14.23 11.10
C THR A 150 -18.02 -15.22 11.05
N PRO A 151 -17.10 -15.19 12.04
CA PRO A 151 -16.01 -16.16 12.11
C PRO A 151 -16.50 -17.61 12.14
N ARG A 152 -17.68 -17.85 12.74
CA ARG A 152 -18.29 -19.18 12.80
C ARG A 152 -18.73 -19.66 11.43
N GLU A 153 -19.45 -18.84 10.67
CA GLU A 153 -19.88 -19.17 9.31
C GLU A 153 -18.69 -19.48 8.42
N TYR A 154 -17.63 -18.65 8.49
CA TYR A 154 -16.38 -18.93 7.78
C TYR A 154 -15.78 -20.30 8.15
N MET A 155 -15.71 -20.63 9.44
CA MET A 155 -15.20 -21.92 9.90
C MET A 155 -16.04 -23.09 9.38
N ASP A 156 -17.36 -22.93 9.32
CA ASP A 156 -18.26 -23.95 8.79
C ASP A 156 -18.07 -24.15 7.27
N ILE A 157 -17.92 -23.09 6.48
CA ILE A 157 -17.59 -23.18 5.04
C ILE A 157 -16.25 -23.88 4.84
N ASN A 158 -15.22 -23.46 5.58
CA ASN A 158 -13.87 -24.04 5.47
C ASN A 158 -13.86 -25.52 5.88
N ARG A 159 -14.68 -25.91 6.86
CA ARG A 159 -14.87 -27.33 7.21
C ARG A 159 -15.43 -28.11 6.01
N LEU A 160 -16.50 -27.63 5.38
CA LEU A 160 -17.12 -28.29 4.22
C LEU A 160 -16.14 -28.41 3.05
N ALA A 161 -15.44 -27.32 2.71
CA ALA A 161 -14.43 -27.30 1.67
C ALA A 161 -13.35 -28.38 1.91
N ARG A 162 -12.87 -28.49 3.15
CA ARG A 162 -11.85 -29.50 3.53
C ARG A 162 -12.35 -30.94 3.53
N GLU A 163 -13.60 -31.18 3.91
CA GLU A 163 -14.21 -32.51 3.89
C GLU A 163 -14.24 -33.08 2.47
N GLU A 164 -14.47 -32.22 1.47
CA GLU A 164 -14.54 -32.60 0.06
C GLU A 164 -13.27 -32.31 -0.74
N ARG A 165 -12.24 -31.73 -0.11
CA ARG A 165 -10.97 -31.32 -0.74
C ARG A 165 -11.15 -30.32 -1.87
N LEU A 166 -12.09 -29.39 -1.68
CA LEU A 166 -12.35 -28.26 -2.55
C LEU A 166 -11.66 -27.01 -2.02
N THR A 167 -11.39 -26.05 -2.90
CA THR A 167 -10.99 -24.70 -2.48
C THR A 167 -12.19 -23.95 -1.90
N LEU A 168 -11.95 -22.88 -1.14
CA LEU A 168 -13.04 -22.03 -0.64
C LEU A 168 -13.89 -21.45 -1.78
N PHE A 169 -13.27 -21.13 -2.92
CA PHE A 169 -13.97 -20.64 -4.10
C PHE A 169 -14.92 -21.71 -4.67
N GLU A 170 -14.43 -22.93 -4.84
CA GLU A 170 -15.22 -24.06 -5.35
C GLU A 170 -16.36 -24.45 -4.40
N GLU A 171 -16.13 -24.40 -3.08
CA GLU A 171 -17.18 -24.66 -2.09
C GLU A 171 -18.28 -23.59 -2.14
N LEU A 172 -17.94 -22.31 -2.34
CA LEU A 172 -18.96 -21.27 -2.51
C LEU A 172 -19.74 -21.44 -3.81
N GLU A 173 -19.08 -21.76 -4.93
CA GLU A 173 -19.76 -22.10 -6.18
C GLU A 173 -20.76 -23.23 -5.98
N LYS A 174 -20.35 -24.28 -5.27
CA LYS A 174 -21.21 -25.43 -4.98
C LYS A 174 -22.37 -25.07 -4.05
N LEU A 175 -22.11 -24.33 -2.97
CA LEU A 175 -23.15 -23.91 -2.04
C LEU A 175 -24.21 -23.08 -2.75
N TRP A 176 -23.78 -22.14 -3.60
CA TRP A 176 -24.69 -21.31 -4.40
C TRP A 176 -25.17 -21.98 -5.69
N ASN A 177 -24.74 -23.21 -5.99
CA ASN A 177 -25.06 -23.92 -7.23
C ASN A 177 -24.81 -23.09 -8.51
N ILE A 178 -23.70 -22.36 -8.53
CA ILE A 178 -23.27 -21.51 -9.64
C ILE A 178 -21.91 -21.95 -10.20
N LYS A 179 -21.59 -21.47 -11.41
CA LYS A 179 -20.25 -21.55 -12.00
C LYS A 179 -19.79 -20.18 -12.47
N LEU A 180 -18.82 -19.62 -11.75
CA LEU A 180 -18.28 -18.31 -12.01
C LEU A 180 -17.43 -18.31 -13.29
N GLY A 181 -17.54 -17.24 -14.07
CA GLY A 181 -16.85 -17.05 -15.33
C GLY A 181 -17.42 -17.80 -16.53
N GLN A 182 -18.52 -18.55 -16.43
CA GLN A 182 -19.17 -19.13 -17.61
C GLN A 182 -20.03 -18.08 -18.34
N GLU A 183 -20.19 -18.23 -19.68
CA GLU A 183 -20.78 -17.21 -20.59
C GLU A 183 -22.28 -16.94 -20.34
N GLU A 184 -22.98 -17.85 -19.66
CA GLU A 184 -24.34 -17.60 -19.22
C GLU A 184 -24.29 -16.57 -18.08
N LYS A 185 -24.79 -15.36 -18.36
CA LYS A 185 -25.11 -14.39 -17.31
C LYS A 185 -26.10 -15.07 -16.38
N ILE A 186 -25.63 -15.56 -15.24
CA ILE A 186 -26.50 -15.90 -14.12
C ILE A 186 -27.26 -14.60 -13.81
N PRO A 187 -28.58 -14.53 -14.05
CA PRO A 187 -29.38 -13.41 -13.59
C PRO A 187 -29.15 -13.25 -12.10
N LEU A 188 -28.94 -12.02 -11.65
CA LEU A 188 -28.79 -11.69 -10.22
C LEU A 188 -29.91 -12.33 -9.38
N ASP A 189 -31.11 -12.33 -9.96
CA ASP A 189 -32.33 -12.94 -9.41
C ASP A 189 -32.20 -14.46 -9.16
N GLU A 190 -31.40 -15.19 -9.95
CA GLU A 190 -31.15 -16.63 -9.73
C GLU A 190 -30.22 -16.89 -8.54
N ILE A 191 -29.39 -15.91 -8.16
CA ILE A 191 -28.50 -16.00 -6.98
C ILE A 191 -29.28 -15.69 -5.68
N GLU A 192 -30.40 -14.97 -5.77
CA GLU A 192 -31.24 -14.62 -4.61
C GLU A 192 -32.21 -15.76 -4.23
N ASP A 193 -32.62 -16.61 -5.18
CA ASP A 193 -33.61 -17.68 -5.00
C ASP A 193 -32.99 -19.08 -4.70
N ILE A 194 -31.77 -19.15 -4.17
CA ILE A 194 -31.08 -20.43 -3.95
C ILE A 194 -31.63 -21.14 -2.69
N GLU A 195 -32.51 -22.11 -2.91
CA GLU A 195 -32.96 -23.05 -1.87
C GLU A 195 -31.89 -24.12 -1.60
N ASN A 196 -30.83 -23.76 -0.87
CA ASN A 196 -29.88 -24.74 -0.35
C ASN A 196 -30.05 -24.91 1.18
N PRO A 197 -30.57 -26.05 1.67
CA PRO A 197 -30.77 -26.30 3.09
C PRO A 197 -29.49 -26.25 3.94
N ILE A 198 -28.31 -26.34 3.31
CA ILE A 198 -27.02 -26.19 3.98
C ILE A 198 -26.75 -24.70 4.23
N ILE A 199 -27.07 -23.82 3.27
CA ILE A 199 -26.89 -22.37 3.42
C ILE A 199 -27.70 -21.87 4.61
N GLU A 200 -28.99 -22.22 4.70
CA GLU A 200 -29.86 -21.78 5.81
C GLU A 200 -29.43 -22.29 7.19
N LYS A 201 -28.67 -23.38 7.24
CA LYS A 201 -28.13 -23.93 8.50
C LYS A 201 -26.84 -23.25 8.94
N ILE A 202 -26.06 -22.75 7.99
CA ILE A 202 -24.74 -22.18 8.23
C ILE A 202 -24.87 -20.67 8.41
N PHE A 203 -25.52 -20.00 7.46
CA PHE A 203 -25.52 -18.55 7.33
C PHE A 203 -26.78 -17.91 7.90
N ASN A 204 -26.60 -16.74 8.49
CA ASN A 204 -27.69 -15.81 8.75
C ASN A 204 -28.07 -15.02 7.47
N ALA A 205 -29.24 -14.38 7.46
CA ALA A 205 -29.76 -13.67 6.29
C ALA A 205 -28.84 -12.53 5.79
N ASP A 206 -28.19 -11.80 6.70
CA ASP A 206 -27.24 -10.73 6.35
C ASP A 206 -26.00 -11.30 5.65
N SER A 207 -25.47 -12.44 6.12
CA SER A 207 -24.31 -13.11 5.53
C SER A 207 -24.65 -13.76 4.19
N ILE A 208 -25.86 -14.31 4.02
CA ILE A 208 -26.33 -14.80 2.71
C ILE A 208 -26.32 -13.65 1.70
N ALA A 209 -26.92 -12.51 2.04
CA ALA A 209 -26.93 -11.33 1.17
C ALA A 209 -25.51 -10.82 0.87
N GLY A 210 -24.64 -10.80 1.88
CA GLY A 210 -23.24 -10.41 1.71
C GLY A 210 -22.46 -11.32 0.76
N VAL A 211 -22.55 -12.63 0.94
CA VAL A 211 -21.87 -13.62 0.07
C VAL A 211 -22.47 -13.61 -1.34
N THR A 212 -23.80 -13.50 -1.48
CA THR A 212 -24.47 -13.32 -2.79
C THR A 212 -23.94 -12.10 -3.53
N ASN A 213 -23.77 -10.96 -2.85
CA ASN A 213 -23.18 -9.76 -3.45
C ASN A 213 -21.71 -9.98 -3.85
N LEU A 214 -20.91 -10.65 -3.01
CA LEU A 214 -19.53 -11.00 -3.35
C LEU A 214 -19.47 -11.86 -4.62
N LEU A 215 -20.26 -12.92 -4.71
CA LEU A 215 -20.29 -13.83 -5.86
C LEU A 215 -20.72 -13.12 -7.15
N THR A 216 -21.69 -12.21 -7.04
CA THR A 216 -22.09 -11.31 -8.12
C THR A 216 -20.93 -10.46 -8.63
N ILE A 217 -20.19 -9.82 -7.72
CA ILE A 217 -19.08 -8.96 -8.06
C ILE A 217 -17.93 -9.79 -8.67
N LEU A 218 -17.67 -10.97 -8.13
CA LEU A 218 -16.68 -11.90 -8.70
C LEU A 218 -17.09 -12.32 -10.11
N GLN A 219 -18.36 -12.68 -10.36
CA GLN A 219 -18.85 -13.00 -11.70
C GLN A 219 -18.62 -11.85 -12.67
N SER A 220 -19.04 -10.63 -12.31
CA SER A 220 -18.89 -9.46 -13.18
C SER A 220 -17.42 -9.12 -13.45
N SER A 221 -16.56 -9.33 -12.46
CA SER A 221 -15.13 -9.02 -12.54
C SER A 221 -14.37 -10.06 -13.35
N ILE A 222 -14.67 -11.35 -13.19
CA ILE A 222 -14.08 -12.44 -13.98
C ILE A 222 -14.39 -12.26 -15.47
N LEU A 223 -15.64 -11.89 -15.82
CA LEU A 223 -16.00 -11.60 -17.21
C LEU A 223 -15.19 -10.41 -17.77
N LYS A 224 -14.99 -9.35 -16.98
CA LYS A 224 -14.15 -8.21 -17.38
C LYS A 224 -12.68 -8.56 -17.55
N VAL A 225 -12.15 -9.46 -16.72
CA VAL A 225 -10.78 -9.98 -16.89
C VAL A 225 -10.67 -10.72 -18.22
N LYS A 226 -11.66 -11.55 -18.59
CA LYS A 226 -11.68 -12.25 -19.89
C LYS A 226 -11.76 -11.29 -21.07
N ASP A 227 -12.48 -10.18 -20.91
CA ASP A 227 -12.61 -9.12 -21.91
C ASP A 227 -11.40 -8.16 -21.94
N ASN A 228 -10.33 -8.42 -21.18
CA ASN A 228 -9.16 -7.54 -21.03
C ASN A 228 -9.53 -6.09 -20.70
N ARG A 229 -10.52 -5.90 -19.83
CA ARG A 229 -10.89 -4.57 -19.35
C ARG A 229 -9.80 -4.00 -18.41
N PRO A 230 -9.66 -2.67 -18.31
CA PRO A 230 -8.70 -2.05 -17.41
C PRO A 230 -8.88 -2.51 -15.96
N MET A 231 -7.78 -2.79 -15.27
CA MET A 231 -7.74 -3.16 -13.86
C MET A 231 -8.34 -2.07 -12.98
N THR A 232 -8.10 -0.80 -13.33
CA THR A 232 -8.71 0.35 -12.65
C THR A 232 -10.24 0.28 -12.70
N GLU A 233 -10.82 -0.14 -13.83
CA GLU A 233 -12.28 -0.29 -13.98
C GLU A 233 -12.81 -1.44 -13.12
N ILE A 234 -12.15 -2.59 -13.16
CA ILE A 234 -12.52 -3.78 -12.38
C ILE A 234 -12.49 -3.47 -10.88
N LEU A 235 -11.40 -2.87 -10.41
CA LEU A 235 -11.26 -2.52 -9.00
C LEU A 235 -12.25 -1.44 -8.57
N TYR A 236 -12.53 -0.45 -9.43
CA TYR A 236 -13.52 0.58 -9.14
C TYR A 236 -14.91 -0.01 -8.94
N GLU A 237 -15.32 -0.94 -9.81
CA GLU A 237 -16.60 -1.63 -9.66
C GLU A 237 -16.67 -2.43 -8.36
N PHE A 238 -15.61 -3.15 -8.01
CA PHE A 238 -15.54 -3.87 -6.74
C PHE A 238 -15.73 -2.93 -5.56
N VAL A 239 -14.94 -1.85 -5.47
CA VAL A 239 -14.97 -0.91 -4.34
C VAL A 239 -16.35 -0.24 -4.20
N LYS A 240 -17.00 0.06 -5.33
CA LYS A 240 -18.33 0.68 -5.36
C LYS A 240 -19.45 -0.31 -5.02
N SER A 241 -19.48 -1.48 -5.65
CA SER A 241 -20.57 -2.46 -5.48
C SER A 241 -20.52 -3.20 -4.15
N SER A 242 -19.32 -3.35 -3.57
CA SER A 242 -19.15 -3.94 -2.23
C SER A 242 -19.50 -2.98 -1.09
N GLY A 243 -19.61 -1.68 -1.35
CA GLY A 243 -19.71 -0.66 -0.29
C GLY A 243 -18.43 -0.53 0.54
N TYR A 244 -17.28 -1.00 0.02
CA TYR A 244 -16.03 -1.03 0.77
C TYR A 244 -15.51 0.37 1.10
N LEU A 245 -15.58 1.30 0.14
CA LEU A 245 -15.22 2.70 0.41
C LEU A 245 -16.16 3.35 1.43
N ASP A 246 -17.46 3.09 1.27
CA ASP A 246 -18.50 3.68 2.13
C ASP A 246 -18.35 3.21 3.58
N SER A 247 -17.86 1.99 3.80
CA SER A 247 -17.59 1.48 5.15
C SER A 247 -16.63 2.38 5.93
N PHE A 248 -15.57 2.91 5.29
CA PHE A 248 -14.61 3.82 5.92
C PHE A 248 -15.12 5.25 6.04
N VAL A 249 -15.93 5.70 5.08
CA VAL A 249 -16.52 7.06 5.10
C VAL A 249 -17.52 7.19 6.25
N SER A 250 -18.29 6.13 6.51
CA SER A 250 -19.32 6.12 7.55
C SER A 250 -18.78 6.17 8.98
N GLU A 251 -17.52 5.80 9.20
CA GLU A 251 -16.93 5.74 10.54
C GLU A 251 -16.55 7.13 11.11
N GLU A 252 -16.54 8.20 10.30
CA GLU A 252 -16.07 9.56 10.65
C GLU A 252 -14.78 9.57 11.51
N SER A 253 -13.97 8.53 11.37
CA SER A 253 -12.80 8.28 12.20
C SER A 253 -11.55 8.75 11.47
N ALA A 254 -10.52 9.14 12.24
CA ALA A 254 -9.23 9.49 11.65
C ALA A 254 -8.69 8.32 10.81
N ASP A 255 -8.82 7.09 11.31
CA ASP A 255 -8.38 5.87 10.64
C ASP A 255 -9.16 5.60 9.34
N GLY A 256 -10.46 5.88 9.30
CA GLY A 256 -11.28 5.78 8.09
C GLY A 256 -10.87 6.77 7.01
N LEU A 257 -10.59 8.03 7.39
CA LEU A 257 -10.07 9.04 6.46
C LEU A 257 -8.70 8.63 5.87
N PHE A 258 -7.83 8.02 6.69
CA PHE A 258 -6.55 7.48 6.20
C PHE A 258 -6.75 6.29 5.26
N ALA A 259 -7.67 5.39 5.55
CA ALA A 259 -8.00 4.27 4.67
C ALA A 259 -8.49 4.76 3.30
N VAL A 260 -9.37 5.77 3.28
CA VAL A 260 -9.84 6.41 2.04
C VAL A 260 -8.67 7.01 1.23
N SER A 261 -7.77 7.73 1.89
CA SER A 261 -6.56 8.28 1.24
C SER A 261 -5.67 7.18 0.66
N ASN A 262 -5.44 6.10 1.42
CA ASN A 262 -4.63 4.97 0.97
C ASN A 262 -5.27 4.27 -0.24
N ILE A 263 -6.59 4.07 -0.23
CA ILE A 263 -7.33 3.51 -1.37
C ILE A 263 -7.15 4.40 -2.60
N GLN A 264 -7.30 5.72 -2.46
CA GLN A 264 -7.06 6.66 -3.57
C GLN A 264 -5.64 6.53 -4.14
N LYS A 265 -4.63 6.49 -3.27
CA LYS A 265 -3.23 6.30 -3.69
C LYS A 265 -3.00 4.98 -4.42
N PHE A 266 -3.69 3.93 -4.02
CA PHE A 266 -3.61 2.63 -4.69
C PHE A 266 -4.22 2.69 -6.09
N PHE A 267 -5.37 3.35 -6.25
CA PHE A 267 -5.93 3.62 -7.58
C PHE A 267 -4.99 4.43 -8.47
N GLU A 268 -4.35 5.47 -7.94
CA GLU A 268 -3.35 6.26 -8.67
C GLU A 268 -2.14 5.41 -9.08
N SER A 269 -1.71 4.48 -8.22
CA SER A 269 -0.64 3.53 -8.51
C SER A 269 -1.00 2.58 -9.65
N ILE A 270 -2.21 2.00 -9.65
CA ILE A 270 -2.69 1.12 -10.73
C ILE A 270 -2.79 1.90 -12.04
N LYS A 271 -3.41 3.07 -12.00
CA LYS A 271 -3.57 3.93 -13.18
C LYS A 271 -2.24 4.34 -13.78
N LYS A 272 -1.22 4.59 -12.94
CA LYS A 272 0.14 4.85 -13.40
C LYS A 272 0.73 3.61 -14.08
N TYR A 273 0.58 2.43 -13.47
CA TYR A 273 1.06 1.17 -14.05
C TYR A 273 0.41 0.90 -15.41
N GLU A 274 -0.91 1.05 -15.55
CA GLU A 274 -1.65 0.88 -16.82
C GLU A 274 -1.16 1.86 -17.89
N LYS A 275 -0.89 3.11 -17.50
CA LYS A 275 -0.38 4.12 -18.42
C LYS A 275 1.03 3.78 -18.91
N ASP A 276 1.88 3.30 -18.01
CA ASP A 276 3.28 2.96 -18.29
C ASP A 276 3.38 1.60 -19.02
N ASN A 277 2.36 0.74 -18.92
CA ASN A 277 2.27 -0.59 -19.54
C ASN A 277 0.91 -0.82 -20.25
N PRO A 278 0.67 -0.20 -21.43
CA PRO A 278 -0.64 -0.21 -22.08
C PRO A 278 -1.17 -1.59 -22.52
N ASP A 279 -0.27 -2.54 -22.79
CA ASP A 279 -0.62 -3.89 -23.22
C ASP A 279 -0.72 -4.87 -22.03
N SER A 280 -0.56 -4.37 -20.79
CA SER A 280 -0.55 -5.21 -19.61
C SER A 280 -1.95 -5.60 -19.15
N ASN A 281 -2.04 -6.80 -18.58
CA ASN A 281 -3.28 -7.37 -18.06
C ASN A 281 -3.18 -7.59 -16.54
N ILE A 282 -4.29 -8.02 -15.92
CA ILE A 282 -4.35 -8.24 -14.47
C ILE A 282 -3.33 -9.26 -13.95
N TYR A 283 -3.00 -10.30 -14.74
CA TYR A 283 -2.05 -11.34 -14.35
C TYR A 283 -0.65 -10.73 -14.16
N GLU A 284 -0.19 -9.97 -15.14
CA GLU A 284 1.11 -9.29 -15.09
C GLU A 284 1.19 -8.25 -13.96
N TYR A 285 0.07 -7.58 -13.68
CA TYR A 285 0.02 -6.61 -12.58
C TYR A 285 0.04 -7.28 -11.20
N VAL A 286 -0.65 -8.40 -11.03
CA VAL A 286 -0.59 -9.18 -9.78
C VAL A 286 0.82 -9.68 -9.54
N ASP A 287 1.48 -10.25 -10.56
CA ASP A 287 2.90 -10.67 -10.48
C ASP A 287 3.81 -9.50 -10.11
N PHE A 288 3.58 -8.32 -10.70
CA PHE A 288 4.31 -7.10 -10.39
C PHE A 288 4.13 -6.67 -8.93
N ILE A 289 2.91 -6.66 -8.40
CA ILE A 289 2.65 -6.32 -7.00
C ILE A 289 3.34 -7.33 -6.07
N GLU A 290 3.22 -8.62 -6.35
CA GLU A 290 3.84 -9.67 -5.54
C GLU A 290 5.35 -9.49 -5.48
N TYR A 291 5.98 -9.25 -6.63
CA TYR A 291 7.41 -8.93 -6.69
C TYR A 291 7.76 -7.69 -5.85
N CYS A 292 7.00 -6.60 -5.98
CA CYS A 292 7.21 -5.40 -5.16
C CYS A 292 7.12 -5.72 -3.66
N ILE A 293 6.12 -6.49 -3.24
CA ILE A 293 5.96 -6.89 -1.83
C ILE A 293 7.14 -7.73 -1.36
N GLU A 294 7.60 -8.70 -2.15
CA GLU A 294 8.73 -9.58 -1.81
C GLU A 294 10.04 -8.80 -1.63
N VAL A 295 10.31 -7.82 -2.50
CA VAL A 295 11.51 -6.99 -2.41
C VAL A 295 11.36 -5.82 -1.41
N GLY A 296 10.20 -5.68 -0.78
CA GLY A 296 9.89 -4.61 0.17
C GLY A 296 9.67 -3.24 -0.48
N GLU A 297 9.45 -3.19 -1.80
CA GLU A 297 9.05 -1.99 -2.52
C GLU A 297 7.55 -1.75 -2.34
N SER A 298 7.20 -0.55 -1.89
CA SER A 298 5.80 -0.17 -1.75
C SER A 298 5.64 1.35 -1.85
N PRO A 299 4.54 1.84 -2.45
CA PRO A 299 4.22 3.26 -2.43
C PRO A 299 4.14 3.82 -1.00
N VAL A 300 4.42 5.12 -0.88
CA VAL A 300 4.46 5.82 0.40
C VAL A 300 3.05 6.22 0.82
N VAL A 301 2.73 5.91 2.07
CA VAL A 301 1.49 6.33 2.76
C VAL A 301 1.68 7.72 3.34
N ASP A 302 0.60 8.50 3.45
CA ASP A 302 0.70 9.76 4.19
C ASP A 302 0.93 9.39 5.64
N LEU A 303 1.97 9.96 6.25
CA LEU A 303 2.21 9.79 7.67
C LEU A 303 1.06 10.44 8.44
N ASN A 304 0.71 9.87 9.60
CA ASN A 304 -0.22 10.47 10.56
C ASN A 304 0.30 11.84 11.02
N THR A 305 0.11 12.90 10.24
CA THR A 305 0.13 14.28 10.73
C THR A 305 -1.25 14.61 11.26
N VAL A 306 -1.61 13.97 12.38
CA VAL A 306 -2.51 14.60 13.35
C VAL A 306 -1.60 15.18 14.43
N SER A 307 -0.94 16.28 14.08
CA SER A 307 -0.38 17.19 15.07
C SER A 307 -1.56 17.83 15.80
N LYS A 308 -1.78 17.39 17.05
CA LYS A 308 -2.36 18.26 18.08
C LYS A 308 -1.30 19.22 18.57
#